data_AF-A0ABD5EG90-F1
#
_entry.id   AF-A0ABD5EG90-F1
#
_cell.length_a   1.000
_cell.length_b   1.000
_cell.length_c   1.000
_cell.angle_alpha   90.00
_cell.angle_beta   90.00
_cell.angle_gamma   90.00
#
_symmetry.space_group_name_H-M   'P 1'
#
loop_
_entity.id
_entity.type
_entity.pdbx_description
1 polymer ?
#
loop_
_entity_poly.entity_id
_entity_poly.type
_entity_poly.pdbx_seq_one_letter_code
_entity_poly.pdbx_strand_id
1 'polypeptide(L)'
;MPRLRLRIALVEAIEATGFIAWRAFLKAATDYTAATGKTLRYFGPEHAALETGHAIGADDIDRELRRISLTPDERRQAIGMVDEVFGLFDKMLQEQLDYAQADRIPADA
;
A
#
# COMPACT_ATOMS: atom_id res chain seq x y z
N MET A 1 -12.11 -2.32 -25.00
CA MET A 1 -12.26 -2.35 -23.53
C MET A 1 -11.24 -1.43 -22.84
N PRO A 2 -11.25 -0.11 -23.11
CA PRO A 2 -10.26 0.82 -22.53
C PRO A 2 -10.31 0.91 -21.00
N ARG A 3 -11.50 0.71 -20.39
CA ARG A 3 -11.69 0.79 -18.93
C ARG A 3 -10.98 -0.29 -18.12
N LEU A 4 -10.73 -1.48 -18.69
CA LEU A 4 -10.08 -2.56 -17.93
C LEU A 4 -8.59 -2.26 -17.68
N ARG A 5 -7.89 -1.75 -18.70
CA ARG A 5 -6.45 -1.44 -18.60
C ARG A 5 -6.17 -0.34 -17.57
N LEU A 6 -7.01 0.69 -17.54
CA LEU A 6 -6.91 1.75 -16.55
C LEU A 6 -7.21 1.26 -15.12
N ARG A 7 -8.14 0.32 -14.96
CA ARG A 7 -8.41 -0.31 -13.65
C ARG A 7 -7.24 -1.17 -13.18
N ILE A 8 -6.57 -1.87 -14.10
CA ILE A 8 -5.35 -2.61 -13.77
C ILE A 8 -4.29 -1.62 -13.27
N ALA A 9 -4.02 -0.54 -14.01
CA ALA A 9 -3.05 0.48 -13.57
C ALA A 9 -3.40 1.09 -12.19
N LEU A 10 -4.69 1.30 -11.91
CA LEU A 10 -5.16 1.75 -10.60
C LEU A 10 -4.84 0.76 -9.48
N VAL A 11 -5.17 -0.52 -9.69
CA VAL A 11 -4.92 -1.57 -8.71
C VAL A 11 -3.42 -1.71 -8.47
N GLU A 12 -2.62 -1.78 -9.53
CA GLU A 12 -1.16 -1.87 -9.42
C GLU A 12 -0.55 -0.70 -8.63
N ALA A 13 -1.08 0.52 -8.79
CA ALA A 13 -0.64 1.68 -8.03
C ALA A 13 -0.94 1.54 -6.53
N ILE A 14 -2.14 1.05 -6.19
CA ILE A 14 -2.57 0.81 -4.81
C ILE A 14 -1.71 -0.30 -4.18
N GLU A 15 -1.53 -1.42 -4.89
CA GLU A 15 -0.71 -2.55 -4.44
C GLU A 15 0.73 -2.10 -4.19
N ALA A 16 1.37 -1.45 -5.17
CA ALA A 16 2.75 -0.97 -5.05
C ALA A 16 2.94 -0.01 -3.87
N THR A 17 1.99 0.91 -3.66
CA THR A 17 2.02 1.83 -2.52
C THR A 17 1.81 1.11 -1.20
N GLY A 18 0.81 0.21 -1.16
CA GLY A 18 0.46 -0.61 -0.01
C GLY A 18 1.63 -1.45 0.47
N PHE A 19 2.38 -2.08 -0.42
CA PHE A 19 3.56 -2.86 -0.07
C PHE A 19 4.65 -2.06 0.63
N ILE A 20 4.92 -0.82 0.17
CA ILE A 20 5.89 0.05 0.83
C ILE A 20 5.40 0.46 2.22
N ALA A 21 4.14 0.89 2.34
CA ALA A 21 3.53 1.26 3.61
C ALA A 21 3.52 0.08 4.60
N TRP A 22 3.15 -1.11 4.13
CA TRP A 22 3.08 -2.33 4.92
C TRP A 22 4.43 -2.71 5.54
N ARG A 23 5.53 -2.62 4.77
CA ARG A 23 6.88 -2.85 5.31
C ARG A 23 7.24 -1.90 6.45
N ALA A 24 6.81 -0.64 6.36
CA ALA A 24 7.01 0.34 7.43
C ALA A 24 6.17 0.00 8.66
N PHE A 25 4.90 -0.38 8.48
CA PHE A 25 4.01 -0.78 9.56
C PHE A 25 4.49 -2.04 10.28
N LEU A 26 4.92 -3.06 9.52
CA LEU A 26 5.47 -4.30 10.07
C LEU A 26 6.70 -4.01 10.94
N LYS A 27 7.61 -3.15 10.46
CA LYS A 27 8.76 -2.72 11.25
C LYS A 27 8.32 -2.05 12.55
N ALA A 28 7.41 -1.08 12.48
CA ALA A 28 6.91 -0.37 13.67
C ALA A 28 6.25 -1.32 14.67
N ALA A 29 5.47 -2.29 14.19
CA ALA A 29 4.85 -3.31 15.03
C ALA A 29 5.87 -4.24 15.70
N THR A 30 6.92 -4.65 14.98
CA THR A 30 8.02 -5.44 15.54
C THR A 30 8.79 -4.66 16.61
N ASP A 31 9.12 -3.39 16.35
CA ASP A 31 9.83 -2.53 17.31
C ASP A 31 8.97 -2.31 18.57
N TYR A 32 7.66 -2.05 18.41
CA TYR A 32 6.72 -1.90 19.53
C TYR A 32 6.62 -3.18 20.37
N THR A 33 6.52 -4.34 19.72
CA THR A 33 6.47 -5.63 20.41
C THR A 33 7.76 -5.88 21.20
N ALA A 34 8.93 -5.56 20.63
CA ALA A 34 10.21 -5.69 21.32
C ALA A 34 10.32 -4.77 22.54
N ALA A 35 9.78 -3.55 22.45
CA ALA A 35 9.84 -2.57 23.53
C ALA A 35 8.83 -2.82 24.66
N THR A 36 7.65 -3.40 24.35
CA THR A 36 6.52 -3.46 25.29
C THR A 36 6.08 -4.88 25.65
N GLY A 37 6.49 -5.89 24.87
CA GLY A 37 5.97 -7.25 24.96
C GLY A 37 4.55 -7.43 24.42
N LYS A 38 3.89 -6.37 23.93
CA LYS A 38 2.54 -6.42 23.36
C LYS A 38 2.58 -6.59 21.84
N THR A 39 1.88 -7.59 21.31
CA THR A 39 1.81 -7.85 19.86
C THR A 39 0.70 -7.07 19.18
N LEU A 40 1.04 -6.28 18.16
CA LEU A 40 0.07 -5.67 17.26
C LEU A 40 -0.25 -6.66 16.12
N ARG A 41 -1.40 -7.32 16.19
CA ARG A 41 -1.74 -8.42 15.26
C ARG A 41 -2.03 -7.96 13.84
N TYR A 42 -2.74 -6.83 13.70
CA TYR A 42 -3.24 -6.39 12.40
C TYR A 42 -2.14 -5.86 11.48
N PHE A 43 -1.22 -5.04 11.99
CA PHE A 43 -0.07 -4.52 11.23
C PHE A 43 1.24 -5.25 11.55
N GLY A 44 1.15 -6.44 12.15
CA GLY A 44 2.31 -7.19 12.60
C GLY A 44 2.51 -8.51 11.87
N PRO A 45 3.45 -9.34 12.37
CA PRO A 45 3.86 -10.58 11.71
C PRO A 45 2.72 -11.58 11.47
N GLU A 46 1.68 -11.57 12.31
CA GLU A 46 0.52 -12.47 12.18
C GLU A 46 -0.27 -12.22 10.89
N HIS A 47 -0.61 -10.96 10.59
CA HIS A 47 -1.27 -10.63 9.32
C HIS A 47 -0.31 -10.85 8.15
N ALA A 48 0.94 -10.41 8.26
CA ALA A 48 1.93 -10.59 7.19
C ALA A 48 2.13 -12.07 6.80
N ALA A 49 2.04 -13.00 7.75
CA ALA A 49 2.13 -14.44 7.47
C ALA A 49 0.91 -15.00 6.73
N LEU A 50 -0.26 -14.37 6.86
CA LEU A 50 -1.49 -14.73 6.14
C LEU A 50 -1.61 -14.03 4.79
N GLU A 51 -0.81 -13.00 4.56
CA GLU A 51 -0.73 -12.27 3.30
C GLU A 51 0.07 -13.10 2.27
N THR A 52 -0.42 -14.29 1.95
CA THR A 52 0.22 -15.21 0.99
C THR A 52 -0.14 -14.89 -0.47
N GLY A 53 -0.57 -13.66 -0.80
CA GLY A 53 -1.35 -13.45 -2.03
C GLY A 53 -1.42 -12.06 -2.67
N HIS A 54 -0.69 -11.03 -2.21
CA HIS A 54 -0.64 -9.77 -2.95
C HIS A 54 0.53 -9.81 -3.94
N ALA A 55 0.17 -10.17 -5.17
CA ALA A 55 1.01 -10.53 -6.30
C ALA A 55 1.86 -9.37 -6.87
N ILE A 56 2.63 -8.69 -6.05
CA ILE A 56 3.68 -7.80 -6.52
C ILE A 56 4.91 -8.65 -6.80
N GLY A 57 5.26 -8.80 -8.08
CA GLY A 57 6.44 -9.55 -8.49
C GLY A 57 6.29 -11.06 -8.50
N ALA A 58 5.05 -11.59 -8.53
CA ALA A 58 4.85 -12.95 -9.00
C ALA A 58 5.24 -12.98 -10.49
N ASP A 59 6.28 -13.73 -10.84
CA ASP A 59 6.91 -13.74 -12.18
C ASP A 59 5.91 -14.00 -13.33
N ASP A 60 4.78 -14.63 -13.03
CA ASP A 60 3.70 -14.87 -13.97
C ASP A 60 2.84 -13.63 -14.24
N ILE A 61 2.45 -12.88 -13.22
CA ILE A 61 1.62 -11.68 -13.35
C ILE A 61 2.39 -10.53 -13.99
N ASP A 62 3.63 -10.29 -13.56
CA ASP A 62 4.51 -9.27 -14.16
C ASP A 62 4.70 -9.47 -15.66
N ARG A 63 4.82 -10.74 -16.08
CA ARG A 63 4.94 -11.10 -17.50
C ARG A 63 3.66 -10.80 -18.28
N GLU A 64 2.49 -11.07 -17.71
CA GLU A 64 1.22 -10.77 -18.37
C GLU A 64 0.94 -9.26 -18.43
N LEU A 65 1.26 -8.51 -17.36
CA LEU A 65 1.12 -7.05 -17.33
C LEU A 65 1.96 -6.37 -18.40
N ARG A 66 3.20 -6.81 -18.61
CA ARG A 66 4.11 -6.27 -19.65
C ARG A 66 3.59 -6.45 -21.08
N ARG A 67 2.66 -7.37 -21.32
CA ARG A 67 2.02 -7.57 -22.63
C ARG A 67 0.88 -6.58 -22.89
N ILE A 68 0.41 -5.87 -21.86
CA ILE A 68 -0.67 -4.90 -21.99
C ILE A 68 -0.10 -3.61 -22.58
N SER A 69 -0.45 -3.34 -23.85
CA SER A 69 -0.13 -2.06 -24.49
C SER A 69 -1.21 -1.01 -24.21
N LEU A 70 -0.78 0.17 -23.79
CA LEU A 70 -1.64 1.35 -23.65
C LEU A 70 -1.51 2.25 -24.88
N THR A 71 -2.63 2.78 -25.35
CA THR A 71 -2.61 3.92 -26.28
C THR A 71 -2.00 5.15 -25.60
N PRO A 72 -1.54 6.17 -26.34
CA PRO A 72 -1.03 7.41 -25.74
C PRO A 72 -2.04 8.09 -24.82
N ASP A 73 -3.33 8.00 -25.13
CA ASP A 73 -4.39 8.58 -24.29
C ASP A 73 -4.62 7.78 -23.01
N GLU A 74 -4.73 6.45 -23.10
CA GLU A 74 -4.81 5.57 -21.93
C GLU A 74 -3.59 5.74 -21.02
N ARG A 75 -2.38 5.91 -21.59
CA ARG A 75 -1.16 6.14 -20.81
C ARG A 75 -1.24 7.45 -20.01
N ARG A 76 -1.72 8.54 -20.61
CA ARG A 76 -1.90 9.81 -19.89
C ARG A 76 -2.91 9.67 -18.75
N GLN A 77 -4.05 9.02 -19.01
CA GLN A 77 -5.06 8.78 -17.99
C GLN A 77 -4.53 7.90 -16.85
N ALA A 78 -3.82 6.82 -17.17
CA ALA A 78 -3.22 5.94 -16.17
C ALA A 78 -2.22 6.68 -15.26
N ILE A 79 -1.36 7.53 -15.83
CA ILE A 79 -0.41 8.33 -15.04
C ILE A 79 -1.16 9.26 -14.09
N GLY A 80 -2.18 9.98 -14.58
CA GLY A 80 -2.98 10.86 -13.72
C GLY A 80 -3.65 10.11 -12.56
N MET A 81 -4.15 8.89 -12.81
CA MET A 81 -4.72 8.05 -11.76
C MET A 81 -3.68 7.57 -10.75
N VAL A 82 -2.46 7.22 -11.20
CA VAL A 82 -1.35 6.83 -10.33
C VAL A 82 -0.95 7.99 -9.42
N ASP A 83 -0.80 9.19 -9.98
CA ASP A 83 -0.47 10.39 -9.23
C ASP A 83 -1.54 10.70 -8.17
N GLU A 84 -2.82 10.51 -8.51
CA GLU A 84 -3.94 10.67 -7.58
C GLU A 84 -3.89 9.64 -6.43
N VAL A 85 -3.61 8.36 -6.72
CA VAL A 85 -3.43 7.34 -5.69
C VAL A 85 -2.31 7.73 -4.73
N PHE A 86 -1.15 8.12 -5.25
CA PHE A 86 -0.02 8.52 -4.40
C PHE A 86 -0.36 9.73 -3.54
N GLY A 87 -1.03 10.74 -4.11
CA GLY A 87 -1.49 11.92 -3.36
C GLY A 87 -2.50 11.58 -2.26
N LEU A 88 -3.43 10.64 -2.51
CA LEU A 88 -4.39 10.19 -1.50
C LEU A 88 -3.72 9.43 -0.35
N PHE A 89 -2.76 8.55 -0.65
CA PHE A 89 -1.98 7.85 0.37
C PHE A 89 -1.12 8.80 1.20
N ASP A 90 -0.43 9.76 0.55
CA ASP A 90 0.36 10.77 1.23
C ASP A 90 -0.49 11.58 2.22
N LYS A 91 -1.64 12.07 1.74
CA LYS A 91 -2.61 12.78 2.58
C LYS A 91 -3.11 11.94 3.75
N MET A 92 -3.51 10.69 3.50
CA MET A 92 -3.98 9.78 4.56
C MET A 92 -2.92 9.55 5.64
N LEU A 93 -1.66 9.32 5.24
CA LEU A 93 -0.56 9.10 6.18
C LEU A 93 -0.22 10.37 6.96
N GLN A 94 -0.28 11.54 6.32
CA GLN A 94 -0.10 12.82 6.99
C GLN A 94 -1.19 13.07 8.04
N GLU A 95 -2.46 12.82 7.70
CA GLU A 95 -3.58 12.95 8.66
C GLU A 95 -3.42 12.02 9.87
N GLN A 96 -2.94 10.79 9.66
CA GLN A 96 -2.63 9.84 10.74
C GLN A 96 -1.47 10.33 11.61
N LEU A 97 -0.42 10.90 11.02
CA LEU A 97 0.71 11.46 11.74
C LEU A 97 0.28 12.68 12.58
N ASP A 98 -0.48 13.60 12.00
CA ASP A 98 -1.01 14.78 12.68
C ASP A 98 -1.88 14.36 13.87
N TYR A 99 -2.72 13.33 13.69
CA TYR A 99 -3.54 12.77 14.77
C TYR A 99 -2.68 12.21 15.91
N ALA A 100 -1.61 11.46 15.59
CA ALA A 100 -0.73 10.88 16.60
C ALA A 100 0.09 11.93 17.37
N GLN A 101 0.49 13.02 16.71
CA GLN A 101 1.26 14.11 17.31
C GLN A 101 0.42 15.06 18.18
N ALA A 102 -0.89 15.09 17.99
CA ALA A 102 -1.79 15.97 18.74
C ALA A 102 -2.07 15.50 20.19
N ASP A 103 -1.24 14.63 20.78
CA ASP A 103 -1.35 14.05 22.13
C ASP A 103 -2.70 13.39 22.45
N ARG A 104 -3.41 12.89 21.43
CA ARG A 104 -4.74 12.26 21.57
C ARG A 104 -4.74 10.74 21.69
N ILE A 105 -3.58 10.11 21.82
CA ILE A 105 -3.48 8.66 22.04
C ILE A 105 -3.00 8.44 23.48
N PRO A 106 -3.89 8.02 24.40
CA PRO A 106 -3.49 7.61 25.74
C PRO A 106 -2.38 6.54 25.65
N ALA A 107 -1.33 6.67 26.46
CA ALA A 107 -0.17 5.78 26.45
C ALA A 107 -0.51 4.30 26.78
N ASP A 108 -1.75 4.07 27.20
CA ASP A 108 -2.35 2.81 27.63
C ASP A 108 -3.41 2.26 26.67
N ALA A 109 -3.68 2.91 25.53
CA ALA A 109 -4.54 2.39 24.46
C ALA A 109 -3.94 1.16 23.74
#